data_AF-A0A923SBP0-F1
#
_entry.id   AF-A0A923SBP0-F1
#
_cell.length_a   1.000
_cell.length_b   1.000
_cell.length_c   1.000
_cell.angle_alpha   90.00
_cell.angle_beta   90.00
_cell.angle_gamma   90.00
#
_symmetry.space_group_name_H-M   'P 1'
#
loop_
_entity.id
_entity.type
_entity.pdbx_description
1 polymer ?
#
loop_
_entity_poly.entity_id
_entity_poly.type
_entity_poly.pdbx_seq_one_letter_code
_entity_poly.pdbx_strand_id
1 'polypeptide(L)'
;MKNKLAFSAAFVASLMALGTAAHAQTGPRQDLDRDGIQNRYDRDRDGDGIVNARDPHPNVRDVRRVARVDRFGPNGDLDRDGIPNRRDNDRDGDGFANKSDPQPNVFNRTRIVRGHDMDGDGIADRSDRDRDGDRVVNARDQFPNDPRRS
;
A
#
# COMPACT_ATOMS: atom_id res chain seq x y z
N MET A 1 -15.86 -34.37 -77.79
CA MET A 1 -15.94 -35.37 -76.70
C MET A 1 -14.87 -34.97 -75.68
N LYS A 2 -15.16 -34.11 -74.68
CA LYS A 2 -15.66 -34.39 -73.31
C LYS A 2 -14.96 -35.61 -72.66
N ASN A 3 -14.36 -35.62 -71.47
CA ASN A 3 -14.13 -34.65 -70.38
C ASN A 3 -12.96 -35.18 -69.51
N LYS A 4 -12.26 -34.26 -68.82
CA LYS A 4 -11.15 -34.52 -67.90
C LYS A 4 -11.63 -35.05 -66.53
N LEU A 5 -10.74 -35.80 -65.87
CA LEU A 5 -10.79 -36.31 -64.48
C LEU A 5 -11.37 -35.33 -63.45
N ALA A 6 -12.14 -35.86 -62.49
CA ALA A 6 -12.02 -35.51 -61.07
C ALA A 6 -12.70 -36.58 -60.19
N PHE A 7 -11.89 -37.34 -59.45
CA PHE A 7 -12.31 -38.14 -58.30
C PHE A 7 -12.59 -37.16 -57.15
N SER A 8 -13.80 -37.15 -56.58
CA SER A 8 -14.08 -36.42 -55.34
C SER A 8 -14.70 -37.37 -54.34
N ALA A 9 -13.87 -37.87 -53.43
CA ALA A 9 -14.28 -38.60 -52.25
C ALA A 9 -14.62 -37.57 -51.15
N ALA A 10 -15.92 -37.41 -50.86
CA ALA A 10 -16.36 -36.62 -49.72
C ALA A 10 -16.26 -37.48 -48.45
N PHE A 11 -15.18 -37.29 -47.68
CA PHE A 11 -15.06 -37.86 -46.33
C PHE A 11 -15.60 -36.82 -45.33
N VAL A 12 -16.81 -37.04 -44.83
CA VAL A 12 -17.39 -36.21 -43.77
C VAL A 12 -16.77 -36.66 -42.44
N ALA A 13 -15.68 -36.01 -42.03
CA ALA A 13 -15.16 -36.15 -40.68
C ALA A 13 -15.94 -35.20 -39.76
N SER A 14 -16.88 -35.76 -39.00
CA SER A 14 -17.60 -35.09 -37.92
C SER A 14 -16.62 -34.64 -36.84
N LEU A 15 -16.35 -33.33 -36.77
CA LEU A 15 -15.50 -32.73 -35.74
C LEU A 15 -16.31 -32.57 -34.45
N MET A 16 -16.31 -33.59 -33.59
CA MET A 16 -16.66 -33.38 -32.18
C MET A 16 -15.56 -32.55 -31.53
N ALA A 17 -15.78 -31.24 -31.44
CA ALA A 17 -14.99 -30.39 -30.57
C ALA A 17 -15.31 -30.77 -29.12
N LEU A 18 -14.51 -31.67 -28.54
CA LEU A 18 -14.42 -31.79 -27.09
C LEU A 18 -13.95 -30.43 -26.57
N GLY A 19 -14.87 -29.69 -25.93
CA GLY A 19 -14.53 -28.53 -25.13
C GLY A 19 -13.62 -28.98 -24.00
N THR A 20 -12.31 -28.87 -24.20
CA THR A 20 -11.40 -28.79 -23.08
C THR A 20 -11.72 -27.46 -22.40
N ALA A 21 -12.26 -27.55 -21.19
CA ALA A 21 -12.29 -26.42 -20.28
C ALA A 21 -10.85 -25.93 -20.15
N ALA A 22 -10.50 -24.91 -20.93
CA ALA A 22 -9.34 -24.08 -20.70
C ALA A 22 -9.50 -23.61 -19.26
N HIS A 23 -8.77 -24.26 -18.36
CA HIS A 23 -8.62 -23.76 -17.01
C HIS A 23 -8.09 -22.34 -17.21
N ALA A 24 -8.89 -21.33 -16.87
CA ALA A 24 -8.47 -19.94 -16.97
C ALA A 24 -7.23 -19.79 -16.07
N GLN A 25 -6.06 -19.92 -16.68
CA GLN A 25 -4.76 -20.02 -16.01
C GLN A 25 -4.21 -18.61 -15.72
N THR A 26 -5.13 -17.68 -15.48
CA THR A 26 -4.98 -16.21 -15.49
C THR A 26 -5.79 -15.57 -14.36
N GLY A 27 -6.00 -16.30 -13.25
CA GLY A 27 -6.55 -15.68 -12.05
C GLY A 27 -5.62 -14.54 -11.57
N PRO A 28 -6.12 -13.53 -10.83
CA PRO A 28 -5.36 -12.33 -10.44
C PRO A 28 -4.08 -12.59 -9.62
N ARG A 29 -3.85 -13.82 -9.15
CA ARG A 29 -2.60 -14.25 -8.49
C ARG A 29 -1.51 -14.70 -9.47
N GLN A 30 -1.88 -15.06 -10.69
CA GLN A 30 -1.01 -15.63 -11.73
C GLN A 30 -0.86 -14.69 -12.94
N ASP A 31 -1.75 -13.72 -13.07
CA ASP A 31 -1.79 -12.68 -14.11
C ASP A 31 -2.34 -11.40 -13.45
N LEU A 32 -1.44 -10.50 -13.06
CA LEU A 32 -1.73 -9.40 -12.13
C LEU A 32 -2.34 -8.19 -12.84
N ASP A 33 -1.87 -7.85 -14.03
CA ASP A 33 -2.41 -6.78 -14.85
C ASP A 33 -3.60 -7.23 -15.72
N ARG A 34 -3.75 -8.55 -15.93
CA ARG A 34 -4.79 -9.21 -16.72
C ARG A 34 -4.62 -9.01 -18.22
N ASP A 35 -3.39 -8.92 -18.70
CA ASP A 35 -3.08 -8.86 -20.13
C ASP A 35 -3.07 -10.25 -20.82
N GLY A 36 -3.18 -11.33 -20.03
CA GLY A 36 -3.19 -12.72 -20.51
C GLY A 36 -1.81 -13.39 -20.48
N ILE A 37 -0.77 -12.69 -20.02
CA ILE A 37 0.57 -13.24 -19.79
C ILE A 37 0.70 -13.59 -18.30
N GLN A 38 1.25 -14.77 -18.00
CA GLN A 38 1.49 -15.13 -16.61
C GLN A 38 2.62 -14.28 -16.02
N ASN A 39 2.46 -13.83 -14.77
CA ASN A 39 3.42 -13.05 -13.98
C ASN A 39 4.89 -13.53 -14.04
N ARG A 40 5.10 -14.84 -14.23
CA ARG A 40 6.43 -15.46 -14.34
C ARG A 40 7.13 -15.28 -15.70
N TYR A 41 6.36 -14.95 -16.73
CA TYR A 41 6.80 -14.70 -18.10
C TYR A 41 6.58 -13.25 -18.53
N ASP A 42 5.79 -12.52 -17.77
CA ASP A 42 5.49 -11.12 -17.99
C ASP A 42 6.68 -10.21 -17.64
N ARG A 43 6.90 -9.21 -18.49
CA ARG A 43 7.96 -8.20 -18.36
C ARG A 43 7.48 -6.93 -17.65
N ASP A 44 6.17 -6.71 -17.50
CA ASP A 44 5.53 -5.57 -16.86
C ASP A 44 4.30 -6.09 -16.10
N ARG A 45 4.56 -6.71 -14.95
CA ARG A 45 3.61 -7.63 -14.31
C ARG A 45 2.33 -6.94 -13.85
N ASP A 46 2.43 -5.66 -13.51
CA ASP A 46 1.31 -4.87 -13.06
C ASP A 46 0.80 -3.88 -14.11
N GLY A 47 1.40 -3.86 -15.30
CA GLY A 47 0.88 -3.17 -16.48
C GLY A 47 0.87 -1.65 -16.31
N ASP A 48 1.83 -1.11 -15.57
CA ASP A 48 1.97 0.32 -15.33
C ASP A 48 2.82 1.04 -16.39
N GLY A 49 3.41 0.28 -17.32
CA GLY A 49 4.26 0.75 -18.39
C GLY A 49 5.76 0.76 -18.07
N ILE A 50 6.16 0.34 -16.86
CA ILE A 50 7.55 0.23 -16.42
C ILE A 50 7.93 -1.25 -16.34
N VAL A 51 8.95 -1.66 -17.09
CA VAL A 51 9.42 -3.05 -17.04
C VAL A 51 9.86 -3.44 -15.63
N ASN A 52 9.55 -4.68 -15.21
CA ASN A 52 9.82 -5.25 -13.89
C ASN A 52 11.27 -5.04 -13.38
N ALA A 53 12.24 -4.96 -14.30
CA ALA A 53 13.65 -4.74 -13.97
C ALA A 53 14.01 -3.29 -13.60
N ARG A 54 13.11 -2.35 -13.88
CA ARG A 54 13.25 -0.90 -13.65
C ARG A 54 12.14 -0.34 -12.78
N ASP A 55 11.09 -1.12 -12.56
CA ASP A 55 9.99 -0.74 -11.70
C ASP A 55 10.36 -0.96 -10.23
N PRO A 56 10.27 0.08 -9.37
CA PRO A 56 10.39 -0.07 -7.92
C PRO A 56 9.24 -0.89 -7.29
N HIS A 57 8.10 -1.03 -7.98
CA HIS A 57 6.89 -1.68 -7.50
C HIS A 57 6.28 -2.70 -8.47
N PRO A 58 7.02 -3.72 -8.96
CA PRO A 58 6.65 -4.64 -10.05
C PRO A 58 5.50 -5.61 -9.75
N ASN A 59 4.72 -5.34 -8.71
CA ASN A 59 3.55 -6.10 -8.31
C ASN A 59 2.42 -5.18 -7.81
N VAL A 60 2.40 -3.89 -8.17
CA VAL A 60 1.50 -2.88 -7.61
C VAL A 60 0.80 -2.07 -8.71
N ARG A 61 -0.26 -2.67 -9.25
CA ARG A 61 -1.06 -2.06 -10.33
C ARG A 61 -1.75 -0.72 -9.99
N ASP A 62 -1.99 -0.44 -8.71
CA ASP A 62 -2.73 0.75 -8.29
C ASP A 62 -1.76 1.87 -7.92
N VAL A 63 -1.75 2.97 -8.69
CA VAL A 63 -0.93 4.16 -8.45
C VAL A 63 -1.11 4.72 -7.02
N ARG A 64 -2.30 4.60 -6.42
CA ARG A 64 -2.54 5.01 -5.02
C ARG A 64 -1.82 4.10 -4.04
N ARG A 65 -1.67 2.82 -4.38
CA ARG A 65 -0.90 1.85 -3.61
C ARG A 65 0.59 2.10 -3.80
N VAL A 66 1.06 2.46 -4.99
CA VAL A 66 2.45 2.92 -5.24
C VAL A 66 2.80 4.09 -4.31
N ALA A 67 2.02 5.17 -4.33
CA ALA A 67 2.24 6.33 -3.46
C ALA A 67 2.23 6.00 -1.95
N ARG A 68 1.46 4.98 -1.55
CA ARG A 68 1.42 4.50 -0.16
C ARG A 68 2.65 3.65 0.18
N VAL A 69 3.12 2.80 -0.72
CA VAL A 69 4.31 1.96 -0.52
C VAL A 69 5.57 2.84 -0.53
N ASP A 70 5.64 3.84 -1.41
CA ASP A 70 6.69 4.86 -1.49
C ASP A 70 6.83 5.71 -0.24
N ARG A 71 5.76 5.87 0.55
CA ARG A 71 5.81 6.66 1.78
C ARG A 71 5.85 5.80 3.04
N PHE A 72 4.96 4.82 3.18
CA PHE A 72 4.73 4.09 4.43
C PHE A 72 5.30 2.67 4.44
N GLY A 73 5.70 2.13 3.28
CA GLY A 73 6.28 0.80 3.21
C GLY A 73 7.69 0.74 3.82
N PRO A 74 8.26 -0.44 4.09
CA PRO A 74 9.65 -0.57 4.57
C PRO A 74 10.68 -0.05 3.54
N ASN A 75 10.28 0.04 2.27
CA ASN A 75 11.08 0.62 1.20
C ASN A 75 10.72 2.06 0.88
N GLY A 76 9.65 2.58 1.48
CA GLY A 76 9.26 3.98 1.33
C GLY A 76 10.12 4.91 2.19
N ASP A 77 9.79 6.18 2.12
CA ASP A 77 10.47 7.30 2.77
C ASP A 77 9.39 8.24 3.33
N LEU A 78 9.12 8.11 4.63
CA LEU A 78 7.96 8.71 5.29
C LEU A 78 8.15 10.21 5.50
N ASP A 79 9.33 10.62 5.95
CA ASP A 79 9.69 12.02 6.22
C ASP A 79 10.33 12.73 5.02
N ARG A 80 10.73 11.96 3.99
CA ARG A 80 11.28 12.43 2.71
C ARG A 80 12.72 12.94 2.83
N ASP A 81 13.51 12.37 3.73
CA ASP A 81 14.93 12.70 3.89
C ASP A 81 15.87 11.91 2.95
N GLY A 82 15.32 10.93 2.22
CA GLY A 82 16.05 10.06 1.29
C GLY A 82 16.54 8.74 1.89
N ILE A 83 16.25 8.47 3.17
CA ILE A 83 16.58 7.22 3.86
C ILE A 83 15.33 6.32 3.88
N PRO A 84 15.41 5.07 3.38
CA PRO A 84 14.26 4.20 3.43
C PRO A 84 13.83 3.90 4.87
N ASN A 85 12.53 3.87 5.15
CA ASN A 85 11.89 3.63 6.45
C ASN A 85 12.47 2.45 7.26
N ARG A 86 12.95 1.39 6.58
CA ARG A 86 13.59 0.22 7.22
C ARG A 86 15.03 0.46 7.70
N ARG A 87 15.67 1.53 7.24
CA ARG A 87 17.04 1.96 7.55
C ARG A 87 17.09 3.29 8.28
N ASP A 88 15.97 4.00 8.31
CA ASP A 88 15.82 5.25 9.00
C ASP A 88 15.68 5.03 10.52
N ASN A 89 16.42 5.83 11.30
CA ASN A 89 16.38 5.82 12.75
C ASN A 89 15.35 6.80 13.33
N ASP A 90 14.80 7.72 12.53
CA ASP A 90 13.81 8.75 12.88
C ASP A 90 12.83 8.87 11.71
N ARG A 91 11.96 7.86 11.57
CA ARG A 91 11.26 7.57 10.31
C ARG A 91 10.30 8.67 9.90
N ASP A 92 9.70 9.36 10.86
CA ASP A 92 8.81 10.47 10.57
C ASP A 92 9.51 11.82 10.65
N GLY A 93 10.81 11.89 10.95
CA GLY A 93 11.61 13.11 10.89
C GLY A 93 11.19 14.15 11.91
N ASP A 94 10.57 13.73 13.02
CA ASP A 94 10.09 14.62 14.05
C ASP A 94 11.18 15.04 15.06
N GLY A 95 12.37 14.41 14.96
CA GLY A 95 13.54 14.64 15.78
C GLY A 95 13.74 13.60 16.89
N PHE A 96 12.87 12.59 16.99
CA PHE A 96 12.96 11.53 17.97
C PHE A 96 13.23 10.18 17.32
N ALA A 97 14.31 9.53 17.76
CA ALA A 97 14.65 8.22 17.22
C ALA A 97 13.51 7.20 17.48
N ASN A 98 13.16 6.41 16.47
CA ASN A 98 12.11 5.37 16.44
C ASN A 98 12.03 4.50 17.71
N LYS A 99 13.17 4.21 18.34
CA LYS A 99 13.28 3.38 19.56
C LYS A 99 12.79 4.07 20.84
N SER A 100 12.73 5.39 20.82
CA SER A 100 12.40 6.27 21.95
C SER A 100 11.09 7.03 21.72
N ASP A 101 10.47 6.84 20.56
CA ASP A 101 9.27 7.54 20.14
C ASP A 101 8.02 6.64 20.33
N PRO A 102 6.98 7.09 21.06
CA PRO A 102 5.73 6.36 21.15
C PRO A 102 4.92 6.33 19.84
N GLN A 103 5.22 7.22 18.88
CA GLN A 103 4.52 7.29 17.60
C GLN A 103 5.48 7.34 16.37
N PRO A 104 6.34 6.32 16.13
CA PRO A 104 7.44 6.32 15.12
C PRO A 104 7.06 6.43 13.63
N ASN A 105 5.80 6.76 13.32
CA ASN A 105 5.33 6.97 11.96
C ASN A 105 4.41 8.20 11.86
N VAL A 106 4.41 9.07 12.87
CA VAL A 106 3.52 10.23 12.97
C VAL A 106 4.39 11.42 13.32
N PHE A 107 4.62 12.29 12.33
CA PHE A 107 5.37 13.52 12.50
C PHE A 107 4.83 14.33 13.69
N ASN A 108 5.57 14.35 14.80
CA ASN A 108 5.21 15.09 16.00
C ASN A 108 6.38 15.93 16.52
N ARG A 109 6.60 17.10 15.90
CA ARG A 109 7.66 18.06 16.28
C ARG A 109 7.53 18.61 17.71
N THR A 110 6.44 18.29 18.43
CA THR A 110 6.29 18.73 19.82
C THR A 110 7.20 17.90 20.72
N ARG A 111 7.84 18.55 21.70
CA ARG A 111 8.87 17.94 22.56
C ARG A 111 8.29 16.94 23.59
N ILE A 112 7.12 16.39 23.33
CA ILE A 112 6.26 15.65 24.27
C ILE A 112 6.48 14.14 24.22
N VAL A 113 7.52 13.69 23.53
CA VAL A 113 7.89 12.26 23.42
C VAL A 113 8.28 11.64 24.79
N ARG A 114 8.22 12.41 25.88
CA ARG A 114 8.36 11.94 27.27
C ARG A 114 7.19 12.21 28.21
N GLY A 115 6.02 12.58 27.72
CA GLY A 115 4.84 12.55 28.57
C GLY A 115 3.67 13.24 27.95
N HIS A 116 2.76 12.44 27.38
CA HIS A 116 1.35 12.68 27.06
C HIS A 116 0.94 14.16 26.82
N ASP A 117 0.35 14.44 25.67
CA ASP A 117 -0.29 15.72 25.31
C ASP A 117 -1.69 15.35 24.83
N MET A 118 -2.64 15.26 25.77
CA MET A 118 -3.94 14.62 25.57
C MET A 118 -4.88 15.47 24.71
N ASP A 119 -4.77 16.80 24.77
CA ASP A 119 -5.55 17.72 23.94
C ASP A 119 -4.81 18.16 22.66
N GLY A 120 -3.50 17.93 22.59
CA GLY A 120 -2.68 18.21 21.42
C GLY A 120 -2.36 19.68 21.25
N ASP A 121 -2.39 20.48 22.33
CA ASP A 121 -2.11 21.92 22.27
C ASP A 121 -0.60 22.24 22.26
N GLY A 122 0.25 21.23 22.43
CA GLY A 122 1.70 21.33 22.44
C GLY A 122 2.30 21.54 23.83
N ILE A 123 1.51 21.45 24.90
CA ILE A 123 1.92 21.47 26.30
C ILE A 123 1.78 20.05 26.86
N ALA A 124 2.82 19.54 27.52
CA ALA A 124 2.77 18.19 28.08
C ALA A 124 1.75 18.14 29.23
N ASP A 125 0.94 17.08 29.34
CA ASP A 125 -0.05 16.78 30.38
C ASP A 125 0.42 17.06 31.81
N ARG A 126 1.72 16.91 32.07
CA ARG A 126 2.37 17.16 33.37
C ARG A 126 2.54 18.66 33.69
N SER A 127 2.59 19.49 32.66
CA SER A 127 2.81 20.93 32.67
C SER A 127 1.56 21.70 32.20
N ASP A 128 0.60 20.99 31.61
CA ASP A 128 -0.65 21.52 31.11
C ASP A 128 -1.64 21.80 32.25
N ARG A 129 -2.32 22.93 32.14
CA ARG A 129 -3.35 23.38 33.09
C ARG A 129 -4.75 22.90 32.70
N ASP A 130 -4.94 22.42 31.49
CA ASP A 130 -6.23 22.01 30.92
C ASP A 130 -5.99 20.80 30.01
N ARG A 131 -5.70 19.66 30.63
CA ARG A 131 -5.02 18.53 29.97
C ARG A 131 -5.84 17.92 28.83
N ASP A 132 -7.15 17.94 28.93
CA ASP A 132 -8.05 17.39 27.91
C ASP A 132 -8.67 18.48 27.02
N GLY A 133 -8.31 19.75 27.22
CA GLY A 133 -8.69 20.86 26.37
C GLY A 133 -10.19 21.18 26.41
N ASP A 134 -10.88 20.81 27.49
CA ASP A 134 -12.31 21.04 27.67
C ASP A 134 -12.64 22.47 28.14
N ARG A 135 -11.59 23.27 28.44
CA ARG A 135 -11.60 24.67 28.93
C ARG A 135 -11.85 24.81 30.43
N VAL A 136 -11.84 23.72 31.18
CA VAL A 136 -11.89 23.70 32.63
C VAL A 136 -10.53 23.29 33.16
N VAL A 137 -9.87 24.20 33.87
CA VAL A 137 -8.55 23.90 34.40
C VAL A 137 -8.55 22.65 35.29
N ASN A 138 -7.53 21.81 35.18
CA ASN A 138 -7.33 20.55 35.91
C ASN A 138 -7.64 20.63 37.41
N ALA A 139 -7.41 21.79 38.03
CA ALA A 139 -7.66 22.02 39.46
C ALA A 139 -9.14 22.22 39.83
N ARG A 140 -10.02 22.41 38.84
CA ARG A 140 -11.46 22.64 38.97
C ARG A 140 -12.29 21.60 38.22
N ASP A 141 -11.62 20.67 37.58
CA ASP A 141 -12.20 19.63 36.76
C ASP A 141 -12.30 18.32 37.57
N GLN A 142 -13.50 17.74 37.65
CA GLN A 142 -13.74 16.45 38.28
C GLN A 142 -13.21 15.28 37.45
N PHE A 143 -13.08 15.46 36.15
CA PHE A 143 -12.57 14.52 35.16
C PHE A 143 -11.44 15.12 34.27
N PRO A 144 -10.26 15.50 34.82
CA PRO A 144 -9.16 16.20 34.11
C PRO A 144 -8.45 15.46 32.96
N ASN A 145 -9.06 14.40 32.45
CA ASN A 145 -8.56 13.51 31.41
C ASN A 145 -9.70 13.04 30.47
N ASP A 146 -10.89 13.65 30.55
CA ASP A 146 -12.07 13.28 29.75
C ASP A 146 -12.68 14.55 29.15
N PRO A 147 -12.41 14.85 27.86
CA PRO A 147 -12.83 16.10 27.21
C PRO A 147 -14.35 16.25 27.07
N ARG A 148 -15.14 15.30 27.58
CA ARG A 148 -16.59 15.28 27.56
C ARG A 148 -17.20 15.60 28.92
N ARG A 149 -16.39 15.77 29.97
CA ARG A 149 -16.84 15.92 31.35
C ARG A 149 -15.87 16.85 32.09
N SER A 150 -16.44 17.68 32.96
CA SER A 150 -15.71 18.63 33.80
C SER A 150 -16.09 18.50 35.28
#